data_AF-A0A925SP60-F1
#
_entry.id   AF-A0A925SP60-F1
#
_cell.length_a   1.000
_cell.length_b   1.000
_cell.length_c   1.000
_cell.angle_alpha   90.00
_cell.angle_beta   90.00
_cell.angle_gamma   90.00
#
_symmetry.space_group_name_H-M   'P 1'
#
loop_
_entity.id
_entity.type
_entity.pdbx_description
1 polymer ?
#
loop_
_entity_poly.entity_id
_entity_poly.type
_entity_poly.pdbx_seq_one_letter_code
_entity_poly.pdbx_strand_id
1 'polypeptide(L)'
;LEHTCTVATLDFLKQKAVTESHRLYSRDMLEHLLFGDLNNQSTTEIISTFKLMQGNFFECSVIEIDRNDHEINIPLVSTRLYKTTQQIVTTKYPLSLVSEQAGKVIALIASTRPLTTQEPELYLKLQSAFKDMFSNLNISVGIGSLASDITSVRQSYYDALTCLNLGRMIKGNGQITYPHEVASYALLANSDTSSMLTYVCNSILSKLETADRHHGTELLHTLEKYLECDKVLIDTAKELYIHRNTLTNRLGKIIDLANLDFNNRELLFSLRLAFRRRKIVS
;
A
#
# COMPACT_ATOMS: atom_id res chain seq x y z
N LEU A 1 32.88 -25.55 -32.46
CA LEU A 1 31.47 -25.14 -32.29
C LEU A 1 30.82 -25.87 -31.11
N GLU A 2 30.90 -27.19 -31.00
CA GLU A 2 30.38 -27.95 -29.84
C GLU A 2 31.01 -27.53 -28.51
N HIS A 3 32.35 -27.45 -28.41
CA HIS A 3 33.04 -27.04 -27.19
C HIS A 3 32.65 -25.64 -26.68
N THR A 4 32.38 -24.69 -27.58
CA THR A 4 31.97 -23.32 -27.24
C THR A 4 30.55 -23.29 -26.70
N CYS A 5 29.65 -24.12 -27.23
CA CYS A 5 28.29 -24.30 -26.75
C CYS A 5 28.27 -24.95 -25.36
N THR A 6 29.11 -25.96 -25.11
CA THR A 6 29.21 -26.63 -23.81
C THR A 6 29.75 -25.70 -22.73
N VAL A 7 30.76 -24.89 -23.03
CA VAL A 7 31.31 -23.89 -22.08
C VAL A 7 30.27 -22.82 -21.73
N ALA A 8 29.57 -22.28 -22.73
CA ALA A 8 28.50 -21.31 -22.49
C ALA A 8 27.34 -21.90 -21.67
N THR A 9 26.98 -23.17 -21.92
CA THR A 9 25.93 -23.88 -21.18
C THR A 9 26.34 -24.12 -19.71
N LEU A 10 27.61 -24.49 -19.47
CA LEU A 10 28.16 -24.67 -18.12
C LEU A 10 28.20 -23.36 -17.33
N ASP A 11 28.65 -22.28 -17.96
CA ASP A 11 28.70 -20.97 -17.31
C ASP A 11 27.29 -20.45 -17.00
N PHE A 12 26.32 -20.65 -17.91
CA PHE A 12 24.92 -20.36 -17.67
C PHE A 12 24.34 -21.17 -16.50
N LEU A 13 24.61 -22.48 -16.41
CA LEU A 13 24.16 -23.33 -15.30
C LEU A 13 24.79 -22.90 -13.97
N LYS A 14 26.07 -22.52 -13.97
CA LYS A 14 26.77 -22.02 -12.79
C LYS A 14 26.18 -20.69 -12.32
N GLN A 15 25.97 -19.74 -13.23
CA GLN A 15 25.34 -18.45 -12.91
C GLN A 15 23.90 -18.64 -12.41
N LYS A 16 23.14 -19.56 -13.02
CA LYS A 16 21.79 -19.91 -12.57
C LYS A 16 21.80 -20.49 -11.15
N ALA A 17 22.71 -21.41 -10.85
CA ALA A 17 22.85 -22.01 -9.52
C ALA A 17 23.26 -20.97 -8.45
N VAL A 18 24.19 -20.05 -8.79
CA VAL A 18 24.58 -18.95 -7.89
C VAL A 18 23.40 -18.02 -7.63
N THR A 19 22.65 -17.64 -8.66
CA THR A 19 21.47 -16.77 -8.52
C THR A 19 20.38 -17.43 -7.69
N GLU A 20 20.15 -18.72 -7.90
CA GLU A 20 19.16 -19.52 -7.17
C GLU A 20 19.56 -19.72 -5.71
N SER A 21 20.84 -19.94 -5.43
CA SER A 21 21.40 -19.97 -4.08
C SER A 21 21.24 -18.62 -3.38
N HIS A 22 21.53 -17.51 -4.07
CA HIS A 22 21.32 -16.16 -3.53
C HIS A 22 19.83 -15.87 -3.24
N ARG A 23 18.93 -16.35 -4.11
CA ARG A 23 17.47 -16.22 -3.92
C ARG A 23 16.98 -17.01 -2.71
N LEU A 24 17.38 -18.28 -2.58
CA LEU A 24 17.03 -19.12 -1.43
C LEU A 24 17.57 -18.52 -0.13
N TYR A 25 18.82 -18.01 -0.16
CA TYR A 25 19.44 -17.33 0.96
C TYR A 25 18.66 -16.08 1.38
N SER A 26 18.31 -15.17 0.45
CA SER A 26 17.50 -13.99 0.77
C SER A 26 16.09 -14.33 1.28
N ARG A 27 15.51 -15.45 0.81
CA ARG A 27 14.22 -15.94 1.29
C ARG A 27 14.31 -16.43 2.73
N ASP A 28 15.21 -17.35 3.00
CA ASP A 28 15.34 -17.98 4.32
C ASP A 28 15.71 -16.91 5.38
N MET A 29 16.53 -15.93 5.00
CA MET A 29 16.80 -14.74 5.81
C MET A 29 15.56 -13.95 6.20
N LEU A 30 14.77 -13.53 5.19
CA LEU A 30 13.58 -12.73 5.44
C LEU A 30 12.56 -13.55 6.23
N GLU A 31 12.52 -14.86 6.03
CA GLU A 31 11.69 -15.76 6.84
C GLU A 31 12.12 -15.75 8.32
N HIS A 32 13.42 -15.90 8.60
CA HIS A 32 13.95 -15.79 9.97
C HIS A 32 13.72 -14.42 10.59
N LEU A 33 13.85 -13.35 9.82
CA LEU A 33 13.72 -12.00 10.32
C LEU A 33 12.25 -11.61 10.57
N LEU A 34 11.37 -11.95 9.65
CA LEU A 34 9.95 -11.62 9.71
C LEU A 34 9.17 -12.55 10.64
N PHE A 35 9.53 -13.84 10.68
CA PHE A 35 8.74 -14.86 11.39
C PHE A 35 9.54 -15.66 12.43
N GLY A 36 10.86 -15.56 12.46
CA GLY A 36 11.70 -16.22 13.45
C GLY A 36 11.74 -15.51 14.80
N ASP A 37 12.11 -16.25 15.84
CA ASP A 37 12.38 -15.67 17.15
C ASP A 37 13.76 -14.98 17.14
N LEU A 38 13.74 -13.64 17.20
CA LEU A 38 14.96 -12.80 17.21
C LEU A 38 15.67 -12.84 18.58
N ASN A 39 15.05 -13.42 19.61
CA ASN A 39 15.71 -13.65 20.90
C ASN A 39 16.51 -14.96 20.92
N ASN A 40 16.31 -15.83 19.92
CA ASN A 40 17.05 -17.08 19.80
C ASN A 40 18.47 -16.80 19.28
N GLN A 41 19.48 -17.24 20.03
CA GLN A 41 20.91 -17.04 19.71
C GLN A 41 21.26 -17.54 18.30
N SER A 42 20.73 -18.69 17.89
CA SER A 42 21.00 -19.24 16.54
C SER A 42 20.47 -18.33 15.43
N THR A 43 19.30 -17.70 15.63
CA THR A 43 18.73 -16.74 14.68
C THR A 43 19.58 -15.48 14.60
N THR A 44 20.02 -14.97 15.75
CA THR A 44 20.85 -13.75 15.85
C THR A 44 22.23 -13.95 15.25
N GLU A 45 22.85 -15.12 15.47
CA GLU A 45 24.12 -15.49 14.84
C GLU A 45 24.00 -15.52 13.32
N ILE A 46 22.96 -16.16 12.79
CA ILE A 46 22.66 -16.15 11.35
C ILE A 46 22.57 -14.70 10.88
N ILE A 47 21.65 -13.89 11.44
CA ILE A 47 21.41 -12.49 11.05
C ILE A 47 22.68 -11.61 11.12
N SER A 48 23.57 -11.84 12.10
CA SER A 48 24.79 -11.04 12.28
C SER A 48 25.78 -11.11 11.12
N THR A 49 25.75 -12.20 10.34
CA THR A 49 26.72 -12.44 9.25
C THR A 49 26.41 -11.67 7.96
N PHE A 50 25.27 -10.98 7.89
CA PHE A 50 24.79 -10.42 6.64
C PHE A 50 25.16 -8.96 6.45
N LYS A 51 25.40 -8.58 5.19
CA LYS A 51 25.65 -7.18 4.77
C LYS A 51 24.53 -6.24 5.21
N LEU A 52 23.29 -6.74 5.32
CA LEU A 52 22.15 -5.98 5.80
C LEU A 52 22.39 -5.36 7.19
N MET A 53 23.17 -6.02 8.06
CA MET A 53 23.51 -5.50 9.39
C MET A 53 24.45 -4.30 9.39
N GLN A 54 24.99 -3.93 8.23
CA GLN A 54 25.71 -2.67 8.06
C GLN A 54 24.76 -1.47 7.94
N GLY A 55 23.47 -1.71 7.70
CA GLY A 55 22.44 -0.69 7.69
C GLY A 55 22.00 -0.31 9.11
N ASN A 56 21.63 0.95 9.28
CA ASN A 56 21.05 1.48 10.52
C ASN A 56 19.60 1.91 10.34
N PHE A 57 19.11 1.91 9.09
CA PHE A 57 17.77 2.32 8.73
C PHE A 57 17.18 1.30 7.78
N PHE A 58 15.96 0.88 8.08
CA PHE A 58 15.27 -0.18 7.37
C PHE A 58 13.84 0.25 6.97
N GLU A 59 13.37 -0.26 5.85
CA GLU A 59 11.98 -0.11 5.40
C GLU A 59 11.58 -1.37 4.63
N CYS A 60 10.46 -1.99 4.99
CA CYS A 60 9.86 -3.04 4.20
C CYS A 60 8.90 -2.44 3.16
N SER A 61 8.91 -3.01 1.97
CA SER A 61 7.83 -2.85 1.00
C SER A 61 7.33 -4.21 0.54
N VAL A 62 6.02 -4.30 0.32
CA VAL A 62 5.36 -5.48 -0.21
C VAL A 62 4.73 -5.11 -1.54
N ILE A 63 5.16 -5.83 -2.58
CA ILE A 63 4.74 -5.63 -3.96
C ILE A 63 3.96 -6.86 -4.41
N GLU A 64 2.79 -6.64 -4.99
CA GLU A 64 1.96 -7.72 -5.51
C GLU A 64 1.32 -7.34 -6.84
N ILE A 65 1.24 -8.32 -7.74
CA ILE A 65 0.59 -8.17 -9.04
C ILE A 65 -0.91 -8.08 -8.82
N ASP A 66 -1.54 -7.05 -9.37
CA ASP A 66 -2.99 -6.93 -9.36
C ASP A 66 -3.56 -7.89 -10.41
N ARG A 67 -4.26 -8.92 -9.94
CA ARG A 67 -4.83 -9.94 -10.82
C ARG A 67 -6.00 -9.35 -11.60
N ASN A 68 -5.99 -9.56 -12.92
CA ASN A 68 -7.18 -9.54 -13.76
C ASN A 68 -7.45 -11.00 -14.17
N ASP A 69 -8.71 -11.40 -14.29
CA ASP A 69 -9.21 -12.78 -14.50
C ASP A 69 -8.74 -13.51 -15.78
N HIS A 70 -7.65 -13.08 -16.43
CA HIS A 70 -7.14 -13.68 -17.65
C HIS A 70 -5.95 -14.62 -17.41
N GLU A 71 -5.91 -15.68 -18.21
CA GLU A 71 -4.90 -16.75 -18.26
C GLU A 71 -3.48 -16.19 -18.47
N ILE A 72 -2.87 -15.73 -17.37
CA ILE A 72 -1.49 -15.28 -17.35
C ILE A 72 -0.63 -16.42 -16.81
N ASN A 73 0.56 -16.59 -17.38
CA ASN A 73 1.58 -17.46 -16.82
C ASN A 73 2.13 -16.85 -15.51
N ILE A 74 1.37 -17.02 -14.42
CA ILE A 74 1.63 -16.43 -13.10
C ILE A 74 3.08 -16.67 -12.64
N PRO A 75 3.66 -17.89 -12.75
CA PRO A 75 5.05 -18.13 -12.36
C PRO A 75 6.08 -17.28 -13.11
N LEU A 76 5.91 -17.09 -14.42
CA LEU A 76 6.84 -16.28 -15.22
C LEU A 76 6.77 -14.81 -14.81
N VAL A 77 5.56 -14.27 -14.64
CA VAL A 77 5.37 -12.86 -14.28
C VAL A 77 5.91 -12.58 -12.87
N SER A 78 5.62 -13.43 -11.88
CA SER A 78 6.16 -13.28 -10.53
C SER A 78 7.68 -13.34 -10.48
N THR A 79 8.29 -14.28 -11.22
CA THR A 79 9.75 -14.37 -11.36
C THR A 79 10.33 -13.06 -11.93
N ARG A 80 9.62 -12.46 -12.89
CA ARG A 80 10.07 -11.25 -13.55
C ARG A 80 9.91 -10.01 -12.67
N LEU A 81 8.84 -9.92 -11.91
CA LEU A 81 8.65 -8.92 -10.87
C LEU A 81 9.79 -9.00 -9.85
N TYR A 82 10.04 -10.19 -9.28
CA TYR A 82 11.12 -10.43 -8.33
C TYR A 82 12.47 -9.91 -8.84
N LYS A 83 12.87 -10.32 -10.05
CA LYS A 83 14.15 -9.92 -10.65
C LYS A 83 14.25 -8.41 -10.86
N THR A 84 13.17 -7.79 -11.33
CA THR A 84 13.12 -6.35 -11.59
C THR A 84 13.22 -5.56 -10.28
N THR A 85 12.46 -5.96 -9.26
CA THR A 85 12.54 -5.38 -7.91
C THR A 85 13.94 -5.55 -7.33
N GLN A 86 14.51 -6.75 -7.40
CA GLN A 86 15.86 -7.02 -6.91
C GLN A 86 16.89 -6.12 -7.58
N GLN A 87 16.86 -6.01 -8.91
CA GLN A 87 17.79 -5.16 -9.65
C GLN A 87 17.64 -3.68 -9.25
N ILE A 88 16.42 -3.14 -9.25
CA ILE A 88 16.18 -1.72 -8.96
C ILE A 88 16.56 -1.38 -7.51
N VAL A 89 16.14 -2.20 -6.54
CA VAL A 89 16.39 -1.98 -5.12
C VAL A 89 17.88 -2.10 -4.81
N THR A 90 18.55 -3.18 -5.23
CA THR A 90 19.97 -3.41 -4.89
C THR A 90 20.92 -2.45 -5.59
N THR A 91 20.53 -1.89 -6.75
CA THR A 91 21.30 -0.84 -7.42
C THR A 91 21.34 0.44 -6.59
N LYS A 92 20.22 0.83 -5.97
CA LYS A 92 20.15 2.05 -5.13
C LYS A 92 20.60 1.79 -3.69
N TYR A 93 20.25 0.62 -3.16
CA TYR A 93 20.49 0.22 -1.77
C TYR A 93 21.16 -1.15 -1.70
N PRO A 94 22.50 -1.23 -1.83
CA PRO A 94 23.25 -2.49 -1.97
C PRO A 94 23.17 -3.46 -0.78
N LEU A 95 22.74 -2.97 0.39
CA LEU A 95 22.58 -3.79 1.61
C LEU A 95 21.21 -4.47 1.71
N SER A 96 20.30 -4.13 0.80
CA SER A 96 18.90 -4.56 0.85
C SER A 96 18.70 -6.00 0.42
N LEU A 97 17.60 -6.59 0.87
CA LEU A 97 17.18 -7.94 0.50
C LEU A 97 15.86 -7.89 -0.25
N VAL A 98 15.72 -8.79 -1.22
CA VAL A 98 14.46 -9.00 -1.93
C VAL A 98 14.16 -10.50 -1.92
N SER A 99 12.94 -10.86 -1.58
CA SER A 99 12.43 -12.23 -1.61
C SER A 99 11.06 -12.29 -2.27
N GLU A 100 10.68 -13.49 -2.71
CA GLU A 100 9.35 -13.82 -3.19
C GLU A 100 8.73 -14.83 -2.22
N GLN A 101 7.57 -14.50 -1.65
CA GLN A 101 6.85 -15.35 -0.71
C GLN A 101 5.34 -15.29 -0.98
N ALA A 102 4.72 -16.46 -1.16
CA ALA A 102 3.28 -16.61 -1.38
C ALA A 102 2.68 -15.68 -2.46
N GLY A 103 3.41 -15.47 -3.57
CA GLY A 103 2.98 -14.62 -4.69
C GLY A 103 3.23 -13.12 -4.49
N LYS A 104 3.87 -12.73 -3.38
CA LYS A 104 4.26 -11.35 -3.08
C LYS A 104 5.78 -11.22 -3.17
N VAL A 105 6.25 -10.08 -3.66
CA VAL A 105 7.66 -9.71 -3.60
C VAL A 105 7.84 -8.78 -2.41
N ILE A 106 8.72 -9.17 -1.48
CA ILE A 106 9.05 -8.41 -0.28
C ILE A 106 10.44 -7.82 -0.49
N ALA A 107 10.55 -6.50 -0.41
CA ALA A 107 11.83 -5.81 -0.41
C ALA A 107 12.08 -5.20 0.98
N LEU A 108 13.16 -5.62 1.62
CA LEU A 108 13.68 -5.02 2.84
C LEU A 108 14.84 -4.11 2.45
N ILE A 109 14.55 -2.81 2.42
CA ILE A 109 15.55 -1.79 2.16
C ILE A 109 16.40 -1.62 3.41
N ALA A 110 17.72 -1.61 3.24
CA ALA A 110 18.67 -1.33 4.30
C ALA A 110 19.65 -0.23 3.85
N SER A 111 19.85 0.77 4.71
CA SER A 111 20.68 1.94 4.41
C SER A 111 21.52 2.36 5.62
N THR A 112 22.73 2.86 5.36
CA THR A 112 23.58 3.50 6.38
C THR A 112 23.15 4.93 6.69
N ARG A 113 22.33 5.54 5.80
CA ARG A 113 21.78 6.88 5.92
C ARG A 113 20.27 6.83 6.18
N PRO A 114 19.70 7.84 6.87
CA PRO A 114 18.26 7.91 7.08
C PRO A 114 17.50 7.75 5.77
N LEU A 115 16.55 6.82 5.76
CA LEU A 115 15.61 6.67 4.66
C LEU A 115 14.54 7.74 4.79
N THR A 116 14.10 8.30 3.66
CA THR A 116 12.88 9.11 3.63
C THR A 116 11.70 8.21 3.31
N THR A 117 10.61 8.32 4.08
CA THR A 117 9.35 7.61 3.83
C THR A 117 8.70 7.96 2.49
N GLN A 118 9.24 8.91 1.74
CA GLN A 118 8.76 9.30 0.41
C GLN A 118 9.90 9.15 -0.59
N GLU A 119 10.18 7.92 -0.98
CA GLU A 119 11.07 7.59 -2.11
C GLU A 119 10.24 7.24 -3.36
N PRO A 120 9.42 8.18 -3.90
CA PRO A 120 8.49 7.86 -4.98
C PRO A 120 9.24 7.40 -6.23
N GLU A 121 10.43 7.93 -6.50
CA GLU A 121 11.22 7.60 -7.68
C GLU A 121 11.55 6.11 -7.78
N LEU A 122 11.84 5.45 -6.65
CA LEU A 122 12.18 4.02 -6.63
C LEU A 122 10.98 3.18 -7.10
N TYR A 123 9.82 3.42 -6.50
CA TYR A 123 8.62 2.65 -6.73
C TYR A 123 7.93 3.01 -8.06
N LEU A 124 7.99 4.28 -8.49
CA LEU A 124 7.55 4.70 -9.82
C LEU A 124 8.42 4.08 -10.92
N LYS A 125 9.74 3.98 -10.71
CA LYS A 125 10.64 3.27 -11.62
C LYS A 125 10.30 1.78 -11.68
N LEU A 126 9.94 1.17 -10.56
CA LEU A 126 9.51 -0.22 -10.53
C LEU A 126 8.19 -0.44 -11.28
N GLN A 127 7.19 0.41 -11.05
CA GLN A 127 5.90 0.36 -11.74
C GLN A 127 6.06 0.54 -13.25
N SER A 128 6.81 1.55 -13.68
CA SER A 128 7.08 1.79 -15.11
C SER A 128 7.82 0.62 -15.76
N ALA A 129 8.92 0.14 -15.17
CA ALA A 129 9.66 -1.01 -15.69
C ALA A 129 8.79 -2.27 -15.81
N PHE A 130 7.91 -2.52 -14.84
CA PHE A 130 6.98 -3.65 -14.90
C PHE A 130 5.90 -3.45 -15.98
N LYS A 131 5.35 -2.24 -16.10
CA LYS A 131 4.32 -1.88 -17.08
C LYS A 131 4.83 -2.00 -18.52
N ASP A 132 6.08 -1.61 -18.77
CA ASP A 132 6.75 -1.74 -20.08
C ASP A 132 6.86 -3.20 -20.53
N MET A 133 6.99 -4.11 -19.57
CA MET A 133 7.11 -5.55 -19.83
C MET A 133 5.74 -6.25 -19.92
N PHE A 134 4.74 -5.73 -19.20
CA PHE A 134 3.41 -6.30 -19.11
C PHE A 134 2.34 -5.18 -19.15
N SER A 135 1.99 -4.72 -20.35
CA SER A 135 1.08 -3.58 -20.56
C SER A 135 -0.29 -3.73 -19.86
N ASN A 136 -0.79 -4.96 -19.77
CA ASN A 136 -2.13 -5.27 -19.25
C ASN A 136 -2.14 -5.58 -17.74
N LEU A 137 -0.98 -5.50 -17.08
CA LEU A 137 -0.83 -5.77 -15.67
C LEU A 137 -0.40 -4.52 -14.92
N ASN A 138 -0.82 -4.47 -13.65
CA ASN A 138 -0.40 -3.46 -12.70
C ASN A 138 0.18 -4.17 -11.47
N ILE A 139 0.98 -3.43 -10.71
CA ILE A 139 1.43 -3.84 -9.38
C ILE A 139 0.99 -2.79 -8.37
N SER A 140 0.51 -3.27 -7.24
CA SER A 140 0.30 -2.44 -6.06
C SER A 140 1.48 -2.60 -5.11
N VAL A 141 1.83 -1.50 -4.44
CA VAL A 141 2.98 -1.43 -3.52
C VAL A 141 2.49 -0.87 -2.19
N GLY A 142 2.65 -1.65 -1.12
CA GLY A 142 2.49 -1.17 0.24
C GLY A 142 3.85 -0.90 0.86
N ILE A 143 4.01 0.26 1.48
CA ILE A 143 5.27 0.70 2.09
C ILE A 143 5.11 0.71 3.61
N GLY A 144 6.11 0.16 4.29
CA GLY A 144 6.14 0.02 5.74
C GLY A 144 6.57 1.29 6.46
N SER A 145 6.52 1.24 7.78
CA SER A 145 7.14 2.26 8.63
C SER A 145 8.66 2.20 8.54
N LEU A 146 9.31 3.34 8.79
CA LEU A 146 10.77 3.37 8.96
C LEU A 146 11.15 2.67 10.27
N ALA A 147 12.09 1.75 10.17
CA ALA A 147 12.66 1.04 11.30
C ALA A 147 14.10 1.51 11.54
N SER A 148 14.40 1.92 12.77
CA SER A 148 15.75 2.35 13.19
C SER A 148 16.65 1.19 13.62
N ASP A 149 16.11 -0.02 13.63
CA ASP A 149 16.81 -1.22 14.08
C ASP A 149 16.15 -2.47 13.48
N ILE A 150 16.87 -3.60 13.56
CA ILE A 150 16.45 -4.87 12.95
C ILE A 150 15.19 -5.47 13.58
N THR A 151 14.92 -5.20 14.86
CA THR A 151 13.77 -5.75 15.60
C THR A 151 12.46 -5.09 15.16
N SER A 152 12.54 -3.83 14.75
CA SER A 152 11.42 -3.04 14.22
C SER A 152 11.05 -3.39 12.77
N VAL A 153 11.86 -4.18 12.06
CA VAL A 153 11.59 -4.56 10.66
C VAL A 153 10.32 -5.39 10.51
N ARG A 154 10.02 -6.26 11.49
CA ARG A 154 8.77 -7.03 11.50
C ARG A 154 7.55 -6.12 11.50
N GLN A 155 7.58 -5.05 12.29
CA GLN A 155 6.50 -4.06 12.29
C GLN A 155 6.40 -3.36 10.93
N SER A 156 7.54 -2.95 10.36
CA SER A 156 7.60 -2.35 9.01
C SER A 156 6.94 -3.25 7.96
N TYR A 157 7.17 -4.56 8.01
CA TYR A 157 6.52 -5.53 7.12
C TYR A 157 4.99 -5.59 7.29
N TYR A 158 4.48 -5.62 8.52
CA TYR A 158 3.04 -5.62 8.76
C TYR A 158 2.38 -4.30 8.36
N ASP A 159 3.06 -3.18 8.57
CA ASP A 159 2.60 -1.87 8.08
C ASP A 159 2.55 -1.84 6.55
N ALA A 160 3.55 -2.43 5.87
CA ALA A 160 3.59 -2.54 4.41
C ALA A 160 2.43 -3.41 3.89
N LEU A 161 2.15 -4.55 4.52
CA LEU A 161 0.98 -5.37 4.21
C LEU A 161 -0.33 -4.60 4.39
N THR A 162 -0.44 -3.84 5.49
CA THR A 162 -1.61 -3.03 5.79
C THR A 162 -1.81 -1.94 4.74
N CYS A 163 -0.73 -1.27 4.32
CA CYS A 163 -0.73 -0.29 3.24
C CYS A 163 -1.12 -0.89 1.89
N LEU A 164 -0.60 -2.08 1.56
CA LEU A 164 -0.96 -2.77 0.31
C LEU A 164 -2.47 -3.09 0.27
N ASN A 165 -3.00 -3.67 1.35
CA ASN A 165 -4.40 -4.09 1.41
C ASN A 165 -5.36 -2.89 1.44
N LEU A 166 -5.14 -1.95 2.35
CA LEU A 166 -5.99 -0.76 2.47
C LEU A 166 -5.87 0.15 1.25
N GLY A 167 -4.66 0.27 0.69
CA GLY A 167 -4.42 1.02 -0.54
C GLY A 167 -5.29 0.52 -1.69
N ARG A 168 -5.35 -0.80 -1.90
CA ARG A 168 -6.23 -1.41 -2.91
C ARG A 168 -7.70 -1.13 -2.66
N MET A 169 -8.16 -1.24 -1.41
CA MET A 169 -9.57 -1.01 -1.07
C MET A 169 -9.98 0.46 -1.28
N ILE A 170 -9.11 1.40 -0.92
CA ILE A 170 -9.46 2.83 -0.86
C ILE A 170 -9.15 3.56 -2.18
N LYS A 171 -8.04 3.19 -2.83
CA LYS A 171 -7.51 3.87 -4.02
C LYS A 171 -7.60 3.01 -5.29
N GLY A 172 -7.92 1.73 -5.16
CA GLY A 172 -7.92 0.77 -6.26
C GLY A 172 -6.55 0.16 -6.55
N ASN A 173 -6.50 -0.67 -7.61
CA ASN A 173 -5.29 -1.38 -8.05
C ASN A 173 -4.26 -0.42 -8.67
N GLY A 174 -2.99 -0.84 -8.68
CA GLY A 174 -1.88 -0.14 -9.31
C GLY A 174 -1.31 1.01 -8.49
N GLN A 175 -1.61 1.05 -7.19
CA GLN A 175 -1.26 2.19 -6.34
C GLN A 175 -0.06 1.91 -5.45
N ILE A 176 0.77 2.93 -5.26
CA ILE A 176 1.79 2.98 -4.22
C ILE A 176 1.14 3.62 -2.99
N THR A 177 1.20 2.94 -1.85
CA THR A 177 0.52 3.37 -0.63
C THR A 177 1.50 3.44 0.53
N TYR A 178 1.54 4.60 1.17
CA TYR A 178 2.38 4.91 2.31
C TYR A 178 1.57 4.90 3.62
N PRO A 179 2.22 4.69 4.79
CA PRO A 179 1.52 4.59 6.07
C PRO A 179 0.65 5.80 6.40
N HIS A 180 1.14 7.02 6.14
CA HIS A 180 0.42 8.27 6.44
C HIS A 180 -0.89 8.43 5.65
N GLU A 181 -1.06 7.71 4.55
CA GLU A 181 -2.25 7.78 3.71
C GLU A 181 -3.38 6.87 4.22
N VAL A 182 -3.03 5.80 4.95
CA VAL A 182 -3.99 4.78 5.41
C VAL A 182 -4.07 4.63 6.92
N ALA A 183 -3.24 5.33 7.71
CA ALA A 183 -3.15 5.18 9.16
C ALA A 183 -4.52 5.25 9.86
N SER A 184 -5.37 6.22 9.50
CA SER A 184 -6.71 6.33 10.09
C SER A 184 -7.63 5.17 9.72
N TYR A 185 -7.46 4.60 8.52
CA TYR A 185 -8.24 3.45 8.07
C TYR A 185 -7.78 2.18 8.81
N ALA A 186 -6.48 2.02 9.04
CA ALA A 186 -5.93 0.93 9.83
C ALA A 186 -6.45 0.95 11.28
N LEU A 187 -6.58 2.13 11.89
CA LEU A 187 -7.21 2.28 13.20
C LEU A 187 -8.68 1.83 13.18
N LEU A 188 -9.43 2.24 12.16
CA LEU A 188 -10.85 1.89 12.04
C LEU A 188 -11.06 0.39 11.78
N ALA A 189 -10.21 -0.24 10.97
CA ALA A 189 -10.30 -1.66 10.62
C ALA A 189 -10.13 -2.59 11.84
N ASN A 190 -9.38 -2.16 12.85
CA ASN A 190 -9.11 -2.94 14.07
C ASN A 190 -9.98 -2.52 15.27
N SER A 191 -10.95 -1.62 15.06
CA SER A 191 -11.76 -1.06 16.15
C SER A 191 -13.19 -1.62 16.17
N ASP A 192 -13.63 -2.06 17.34
CA ASP A 192 -15.06 -2.18 17.62
C ASP A 192 -15.63 -0.77 17.72
N THR A 193 -16.24 -0.32 16.63
CA THR A 193 -16.73 1.05 16.54
C THR A 193 -17.88 1.28 17.51
N SER A 194 -17.82 2.39 18.26
CA SER A 194 -18.89 2.81 19.17
C SER A 194 -20.28 2.80 18.51
N SER A 195 -21.25 2.20 19.20
CA SER A 195 -22.66 2.17 18.78
C SER A 195 -23.25 3.58 18.67
N MET A 196 -22.80 4.53 19.50
CA MET A 196 -23.24 5.93 19.46
C MET A 196 -22.75 6.66 18.21
N LEU A 197 -21.47 6.49 17.84
CA LEU A 197 -20.91 7.07 16.62
C LEU A 197 -21.65 6.55 15.39
N THR A 198 -21.88 5.24 15.36
CA THR A 198 -22.60 4.55 14.30
C THR A 198 -24.05 5.07 14.20
N TYR A 199 -24.75 5.20 15.33
CA TYR A 199 -26.12 5.70 15.37
C TYR A 199 -26.25 7.13 14.83
N VAL A 200 -25.44 8.07 15.35
CA VAL A 200 -25.50 9.48 14.94
C VAL A 200 -25.17 9.64 13.46
N CYS A 201 -24.07 9.04 13.00
CA CYS A 201 -23.67 9.16 11.60
C CYS A 201 -24.68 8.48 10.67
N ASN A 202 -25.13 7.26 10.98
CA ASN A 202 -26.11 6.56 10.14
C ASN A 202 -27.44 7.32 10.05
N SER A 203 -27.87 8.00 11.13
CA SER A 203 -29.09 8.82 11.08
C SER A 203 -29.01 9.96 10.05
N ILE A 204 -27.81 10.51 9.82
CA ILE A 204 -27.55 11.56 8.83
C ILE A 204 -27.39 10.93 7.44
N LEU A 205 -26.50 9.93 7.31
CA LEU A 205 -26.18 9.33 6.02
C LEU A 205 -27.40 8.66 5.38
N SER A 206 -28.21 7.92 6.16
CA SER A 206 -29.41 7.26 5.65
C SER A 206 -30.49 8.24 5.16
N LYS A 207 -30.60 9.44 5.76
CA LYS A 207 -31.51 10.49 5.29
C LYS A 207 -31.07 11.00 3.92
N LEU A 208 -29.77 11.25 3.73
CA LEU A 208 -29.23 11.72 2.46
C LEU A 208 -29.34 10.64 1.37
N GLU A 209 -29.04 9.37 1.69
CA GLU A 209 -29.25 8.25 0.76
C GLU A 209 -30.70 8.09 0.31
N THR A 210 -31.63 8.26 1.25
CA THR A 210 -33.06 8.18 0.96
C THR A 210 -33.48 9.32 0.04
N ALA A 211 -33.01 10.54 0.30
CA ALA A 211 -33.26 11.68 -0.57
C ALA A 211 -32.68 11.47 -1.99
N ASP A 212 -31.44 11.00 -2.09
CA ASP A 212 -30.76 10.71 -3.36
C ASP A 212 -31.51 9.66 -4.18
N ARG A 213 -31.96 8.58 -3.55
CA ARG A 213 -32.74 7.52 -4.20
C ARG A 213 -34.13 7.98 -4.68
N HIS A 214 -34.82 8.84 -3.93
CA HIS A 214 -36.17 9.29 -4.31
C HIS A 214 -36.18 10.42 -5.33
N HIS A 215 -35.17 11.29 -5.32
CA HIS A 215 -35.17 12.53 -6.10
C HIS A 215 -34.05 12.59 -7.15
N GLY A 216 -33.23 11.54 -7.27
CA GLY A 216 -32.09 11.50 -8.19
C GLY A 216 -31.03 12.56 -7.84
N THR A 217 -30.90 12.92 -6.57
CA THR A 217 -29.87 13.85 -6.10
C THR A 217 -28.55 13.14 -5.78
N GLU A 218 -27.50 13.92 -5.49
CA GLU A 218 -26.18 13.41 -5.11
C GLU A 218 -25.68 14.08 -3.81
N LEU A 219 -26.59 14.26 -2.85
CA LEU A 219 -26.32 14.96 -1.59
C LEU A 219 -25.31 14.21 -0.72
N LEU A 220 -25.39 12.87 -0.67
CA LEU A 220 -24.44 12.07 0.08
C LEU A 220 -23.03 12.24 -0.47
N HIS A 221 -22.87 12.09 -1.80
CA HIS A 221 -21.60 12.28 -2.47
C HIS A 221 -21.08 13.71 -2.35
N THR A 222 -21.98 14.69 -2.41
CA THR A 222 -21.63 16.10 -2.20
C THR A 222 -21.10 16.35 -0.78
N LEU A 223 -21.74 15.76 0.25
CA LEU A 223 -21.27 15.86 1.63
C LEU A 223 -19.89 15.23 1.80
N GLU A 224 -19.68 14.03 1.25
CA GLU A 224 -18.38 13.35 1.29
C GLU A 224 -17.28 14.25 0.69
N LYS A 225 -17.48 14.73 -0.55
CA LYS A 225 -16.50 15.57 -1.24
C LYS A 225 -16.26 16.91 -0.57
N TYR A 226 -17.31 17.53 -0.03
CA TYR A 226 -17.17 18.77 0.72
C TYR A 226 -16.32 18.59 1.98
N LEU A 227 -16.46 17.45 2.67
CA LEU A 227 -15.62 17.15 3.84
C LEU A 227 -14.19 16.76 3.44
N GLU A 228 -13.99 16.06 2.32
CA GLU A 228 -12.65 15.73 1.78
C GLU A 228 -11.88 16.99 1.36
N CYS A 229 -12.56 18.00 0.80
CA CYS A 229 -11.96 19.28 0.39
C CYS A 229 -11.90 20.32 1.52
N ASP A 230 -11.89 19.88 2.80
CA ASP A 230 -11.85 20.76 3.98
C ASP A 230 -12.85 21.92 3.98
N LYS A 231 -14.05 21.66 3.45
CA LYS A 231 -15.15 22.63 3.29
C LYS A 231 -14.82 23.80 2.36
N VAL A 232 -13.79 23.69 1.52
CA VAL A 232 -13.47 24.70 0.52
C VAL A 232 -14.40 24.56 -0.67
N LEU A 233 -15.31 25.53 -0.84
CA LEU A 233 -16.34 25.50 -1.89
C LEU A 233 -15.76 25.40 -3.30
N ILE A 234 -14.65 26.11 -3.56
CA ILE A 234 -14.02 26.15 -4.88
C ILE A 234 -13.50 24.77 -5.26
N ASP A 235 -12.76 24.13 -4.35
CA ASP A 235 -12.16 22.83 -4.61
C ASP A 235 -13.21 21.73 -4.65
N THR A 236 -14.19 21.78 -3.75
CA THR A 236 -15.35 20.87 -3.78
C THR A 236 -16.12 20.93 -5.09
N ALA A 237 -16.40 22.14 -5.60
CA ALA A 237 -17.14 22.32 -6.84
C ALA A 237 -16.37 21.79 -8.05
N LYS A 238 -15.04 21.94 -8.06
CA LYS A 238 -14.16 21.36 -9.09
C LYS A 238 -14.17 19.84 -9.03
N GLU A 239 -13.98 19.24 -7.86
CA GLU A 239 -13.99 17.78 -7.66
C GLU A 239 -15.33 17.14 -8.06
N LEU A 240 -16.43 17.84 -7.83
CA LEU A 240 -17.77 17.40 -8.22
C LEU A 240 -18.13 17.77 -9.68
N TYR A 241 -17.29 18.49 -10.41
CA TYR A 241 -17.56 19.00 -11.75
C TYR A 241 -18.87 19.80 -11.85
N ILE A 242 -19.18 20.62 -10.84
CA ILE A 242 -20.39 21.46 -10.79
C ILE A 242 -20.05 22.93 -10.55
N HIS A 243 -21.00 23.82 -10.86
CA HIS A 243 -20.87 25.23 -10.51
C HIS A 243 -21.02 25.46 -9.00
N ARG A 244 -20.33 26.48 -8.46
CA ARG A 244 -20.40 26.86 -7.03
C ARG A 244 -21.83 27.06 -6.53
N ASN A 245 -22.70 27.67 -7.34
CA ASN A 245 -24.11 27.90 -6.97
C ASN A 245 -24.86 26.58 -6.78
N THR A 246 -24.61 25.58 -7.64
CA THR A 246 -25.19 24.25 -7.50
C THR A 246 -24.71 23.59 -6.22
N LEU A 247 -23.41 23.70 -5.90
CA LEU A 247 -22.86 23.21 -4.64
C LEU A 247 -23.53 23.89 -3.44
N THR A 248 -23.65 25.22 -3.42
CA THR A 248 -24.31 25.95 -2.32
C THR A 248 -25.76 25.50 -2.14
N ASN A 249 -26.50 25.28 -3.24
CA ASN A 249 -27.86 24.74 -3.17
C ASN A 249 -27.91 23.32 -2.60
N ARG A 250 -26.99 22.43 -3.01
CA ARG A 250 -26.90 21.07 -2.47
C ARG A 250 -26.54 21.09 -0.98
N LEU A 251 -25.61 21.94 -0.55
CA LEU A 251 -25.24 22.11 0.86
C LEU A 251 -26.41 22.66 1.69
N GLY A 252 -27.19 23.61 1.16
CA GLY A 252 -28.41 24.08 1.82
C GLY A 252 -29.42 22.96 2.06
N LYS A 253 -29.68 22.13 1.04
CA LYS A 253 -30.54 20.94 1.18
C LYS A 253 -30.03 19.94 2.21
N ILE A 254 -28.70 19.76 2.30
CA ILE A 254 -28.10 18.88 3.31
C ILE A 254 -28.36 19.41 4.73
N ILE A 255 -28.23 20.72 4.94
CA ILE A 255 -28.55 21.36 6.23
C ILE A 255 -30.01 21.10 6.58
N ASP A 256 -30.93 21.37 5.66
CA ASP A 256 -32.37 21.25 5.90
C ASP A 256 -32.81 19.80 6.16
N LEU A 257 -32.31 18.84 5.38
CA LEU A 257 -32.72 17.44 5.48
C LEU A 257 -32.09 16.71 6.67
N ALA A 258 -30.80 16.95 6.93
CA ALA A 258 -30.07 16.22 7.95
C ALA A 258 -29.95 16.99 9.28
N ASN A 259 -30.42 18.24 9.35
CA ASN A 259 -30.20 19.16 10.45
C ASN A 259 -28.70 19.26 10.81
N LEU A 260 -27.86 19.39 9.78
CA LEU A 260 -26.41 19.33 9.90
C LEU A 260 -25.83 20.73 10.14
N ASP A 261 -25.07 20.90 11.22
CA ASP A 261 -24.27 22.10 11.46
C ASP A 261 -22.81 21.90 11.02
N PHE A 262 -22.41 22.61 9.96
CA PHE A 262 -21.04 22.58 9.44
C PHE A 262 -20.00 23.29 10.34
N ASN A 263 -20.41 23.89 11.46
CA ASN A 263 -19.52 24.44 12.48
C ASN A 263 -19.22 23.45 13.61
N ASN A 264 -20.01 22.37 13.73
CA ASN A 264 -19.76 21.34 14.74
C ASN A 264 -18.59 20.43 14.33
N ARG A 265 -17.39 20.78 14.79
CA ARG A 265 -16.14 20.07 14.45
C ARG A 265 -16.16 18.58 14.82
N GLU A 266 -16.75 18.21 15.95
CA GLU A 266 -16.80 16.83 16.42
C GLU A 266 -17.72 15.97 15.53
N LEU A 267 -18.88 16.50 15.18
CA LEU A 267 -19.81 15.85 14.27
C LEU A 267 -19.20 15.68 12.87
N LEU A 268 -18.51 16.70 12.35
CA LEU A 268 -17.87 16.62 11.05
C LEU A 268 -16.70 15.62 11.04
N PHE A 269 -15.92 15.55 12.12
CA PHE A 269 -14.89 14.53 12.28
C PHE A 269 -15.49 13.13 12.32
N SER A 270 -16.56 12.94 13.09
CA SER A 270 -17.35 11.71 13.15
C SER A 270 -17.86 11.28 11.77
N LEU A 271 -18.40 12.21 10.98
CA LEU A 271 -18.85 11.95 9.61
C LEU A 271 -17.70 11.57 8.68
N ARG A 272 -16.53 12.23 8.78
CA ARG A 272 -15.33 11.84 8.02
C ARG A 272 -14.92 10.40 8.33
N LEU A 273 -14.90 10.01 9.60
CA LEU A 273 -14.60 8.63 9.99
C LEU A 273 -15.66 7.65 9.47
N ALA A 274 -16.94 8.01 9.51
CA ALA A 274 -18.01 7.19 8.97
C ALA A 274 -17.86 6.96 7.45
N PHE A 275 -17.56 8.00 6.68
CA PHE A 275 -17.25 7.86 5.24
C PHE A 275 -16.04 6.97 5.00
N ARG A 276 -14.95 7.16 5.77
CA ARG A 276 -13.74 6.30 5.67
C ARG A 276 -14.04 4.85 5.98
N ARG A 277 -14.85 4.58 7.02
CA ARG A 277 -15.25 3.22 7.41
C ARG A 277 -16.03 2.54 6.30
N ARG A 278 -16.93 3.27 5.61
CA ARG A 278 -17.69 2.71 4.49
C ARG A 278 -16.78 2.22 3.38
N LYS A 279 -15.69 2.92 3.06
CA LYS A 279 -14.69 2.51 2.04
C LYS A 279 -13.93 1.22 2.37
N ILE A 280 -13.94 0.78 3.64
CA ILE A 280 -13.24 -0.45 4.05
C ILE A 280 -14.19 -1.62 4.41
N VAL A 281 -15.51 -1.38 4.45
CA VAL A 281 -16.53 -2.40 4.73
C VAL A 281 -17.37 -2.74 3.48
N SER A 282 -17.40 -1.84 2.48
CA SER A 282 -18.08 -2.05 1.20
C SER A 282 -17.34 -3.00 0.29
#